data_AF-A0A2E5KMV2-F1
#
_entry.id   AF-A0A2E5KMV2-F1
#
_cell.length_a   1.000
_cell.length_b   1.000
_cell.length_c   1.000
_cell.angle_alpha   90.00
_cell.angle_beta   90.00
_cell.angle_gamma   90.00
#
_symmetry.space_group_name_H-M   'P 1'
#
loop_
_entity.id
_entity.type
_entity.pdbx_description
1 polymer ?
#
loop_
_entity_poly.entity_id
_entity_poly.type
_entity_poly.pdbx_seq_one_letter_code
_entity_poly.pdbx_strand_id
1 'polypeptide(L)' 'MASIRNSNYYEIGLVHPQVRNPLNLPVYMNDYSDELDSIDSNGEINVSEEPGLGVVCDYEYAKKFLVDTLVIEN' A
#
# COMPACT_ATOMS: atom_id res chain seq x y z
N MET A 1 10.26 9.63 2.54
CA MET A 1 10.42 10.10 1.17
C MET A 1 9.71 11.42 0.95
N ALA A 2 8.36 11.46 0.99
CA ALA A 2 7.59 12.68 0.81
C ALA A 2 7.97 13.85 1.75
N SER A 3 8.49 13.57 2.95
CA SER A 3 8.90 14.57 3.94
C SER A 3 10.41 14.69 4.14
N ILE A 4 11.23 13.92 3.41
CA ILE A 4 12.68 13.86 3.62
C ILE A 4 13.37 14.57 2.46
N ARG A 5 13.98 15.74 2.73
CA ARG A 5 14.60 16.60 1.71
C ARG A 5 15.57 15.88 0.78
N ASN A 6 16.31 14.89 1.29
CA ASN A 6 17.33 14.15 0.56
C ASN A 6 16.87 12.73 0.17
N SER A 7 15.57 12.53 -0.06
CA SER A 7 14.98 11.30 -0.56
C SER A 7 14.39 11.56 -1.94
N ASN A 8 15.14 11.21 -2.99
CA ASN A 8 14.92 11.72 -4.35
C ASN A 8 13.86 10.94 -5.17
N TYR A 9 13.66 9.66 -4.89
CA TYR A 9 12.83 8.78 -5.71
C TYR A 9 12.05 7.79 -4.86
N TYR A 10 10.82 7.49 -5.30
CA TYR A 10 9.99 6.40 -4.81
C TYR A 10 10.18 5.17 -5.68
N GLU A 11 10.41 4.04 -5.03
CA GLU A 11 10.52 2.76 -5.72
C GLU A 11 9.12 2.16 -5.84
N ILE A 12 8.64 2.02 -7.08
CA ILE A 12 7.48 1.17 -7.40
C ILE A 12 8.00 -0.18 -7.85
N GLY A 13 7.69 -1.20 -7.07
CA GLY A 13 8.06 -2.58 -7.34
C GLY A 13 7.21 -3.56 -6.53
N LEU A 14 7.13 -4.83 -6.91
CA LEU A 14 7.83 -5.49 -8.02
C LEU A 14 7.12 -5.28 -9.37
N VAL A 15 7.88 -5.24 -10.46
CA VAL A 15 7.33 -5.11 -11.83
C VAL A 15 7.61 -6.37 -12.66
N HIS A 16 6.58 -6.89 -13.34
CA HIS A 16 6.73 -7.99 -14.28
C HIS A 16 5.67 -7.89 -15.40
N PRO A 17 6.00 -8.14 -16.67
CA PRO A 17 5.06 -7.97 -17.78
C PRO A 17 3.88 -8.95 -17.77
N GLN A 18 3.99 -10.06 -17.03
CA GLN A 18 2.99 -11.14 -17.03
C GLN A 18 2.29 -11.37 -15.68
N VAL A 19 2.77 -10.74 -14.61
CA VAL A 19 2.16 -10.91 -13.28
C VAL A 19 2.07 -9.57 -12.58
N ARG A 20 0.98 -9.42 -11.84
CA ARG A 20 0.75 -8.28 -10.95
C ARG A 20 1.72 -8.29 -9.79
N ASN A 21 1.92 -7.13 -9.16
CA ASN A 21 2.75 -7.04 -7.97
C ASN A 21 2.15 -7.93 -6.85
N PRO A 22 2.88 -8.97 -6.36
CA PRO A 22 2.36 -9.85 -5.33
C PRO A 22 2.15 -9.14 -3.99
N LEU A 23 2.75 -7.96 -3.80
CA LEU A 23 2.58 -7.13 -2.61
C LEU A 23 1.39 -6.17 -2.72
N ASN A 24 0.78 -6.01 -3.90
CA ASN A 24 -0.49 -5.28 -4.04
C ASN A 24 -1.65 -6.16 -3.57
N LEU A 25 -1.81 -6.25 -2.25
CA LEU A 25 -2.75 -7.14 -1.57
C LEU A 25 -4.22 -6.75 -1.83
N PRO A 26 -5.15 -7.73 -1.86
CA PRO A 26 -6.58 -7.47 -2.06
C PRO A 26 -7.28 -6.91 -0.81
N VAL A 27 -6.53 -6.41 0.18
CA VAL A 27 -7.06 -5.87 1.43
C VAL A 27 -7.30 -4.37 1.35
N TYR A 28 -6.78 -3.67 0.33
CA TYR A 28 -6.92 -2.23 0.21
C TYR A 28 -8.30 -1.88 -0.37
N MET A 29 -9.04 -1.00 0.30
CA MET A 29 -10.43 -0.65 0.00
C MET A 29 -10.58 0.71 -0.68
N ASN A 30 -9.57 1.57 -0.58
CA ASN A 30 -9.52 2.83 -1.30
C ASN A 30 -8.67 2.69 -2.58
N ASP A 31 -8.31 3.83 -3.15
CA ASP A 31 -7.52 3.99 -4.37
C ASP A 31 -6.01 3.74 -4.19
N TYR A 32 -5.58 3.27 -3.01
CA TYR A 32 -4.19 2.86 -2.79
C TYR A 32 -3.81 1.68 -3.70
N SER A 33 -2.70 1.82 -4.44
CA SER A 33 -2.12 0.72 -5.21
C SER A 33 -0.60 0.83 -5.37
N ASP A 34 0.08 -0.31 -5.23
CA ASP A 34 1.51 -0.48 -5.51
C ASP A 34 1.78 -1.06 -6.90
N GLU A 35 0.90 -0.77 -7.86
CA GLU A 35 0.99 -1.21 -9.25
C GLU A 35 1.51 -0.09 -10.17
N LEU A 36 1.90 -0.44 -11.40
CA LEU A 36 2.42 0.54 -12.36
C LEU A 36 1.40 1.60 -12.80
N ASP A 37 0.11 1.35 -12.62
CA ASP A 37 -0.98 2.28 -12.96
C ASP A 37 -1.23 3.36 -11.89
N SER A 38 -0.53 3.30 -10.74
CA SER A 38 -0.56 4.37 -9.74
C SER A 38 0.37 5.54 -10.07
N ILE A 39 1.26 5.38 -11.06
CA ILE A 39 2.17 6.41 -11.55
C ILE A 39 1.46 7.26 -12.61
N ASP A 40 1.53 8.58 -12.47
CA ASP A 40 0.93 9.51 -13.42
C ASP A 40 1.74 9.65 -14.73
N SER A 41 1.27 10.48 -15.67
CA SER A 41 1.94 10.69 -16.95
C SER A 41 3.32 11.37 -16.85
N ASN A 42 3.65 11.97 -15.69
CA ASN A 42 4.91 12.63 -15.43
C ASN A 42 5.92 11.73 -14.71
N GLY A 43 5.51 10.51 -14.32
CA GLY A 43 6.35 9.61 -13.54
C GLY A 43 6.28 9.85 -12.03
N GLU A 44 5.21 10.49 -11.55
CA GLU A 44 5.03 10.87 -10.15
C GLU A 44 3.95 10.01 -9.46
N ILE A 45 4.16 9.75 -8.16
CA ILE A 45 3.17 9.14 -7.28
C ILE A 45 2.52 10.23 -6.43
N ASN A 46 1.19 10.19 -6.33
CA ASN A 46 0.45 11.11 -5.47
C ASN A 46 0.51 10.67 -4.00
N VAL A 47 0.81 11.62 -3.12
CA VAL A 47 0.79 11.40 -1.66
C VAL A 47 -0.61 11.73 -1.15
N SER A 48 -1.26 10.77 -0.49
CA SER A 48 -2.57 10.96 0.11
C SER A 48 -2.58 12.08 1.17
N GLU A 49 -3.63 12.89 1.17
CA GLU A 49 -3.93 13.87 2.22
C GLU A 49 -4.80 13.31 3.36
N GLU A 50 -5.31 12.09 3.21
CA GLU A 50 -6.12 11.40 4.22
C GLU A 50 -5.32 11.06 5.50
N PRO A 51 -5.98 10.86 6.65
CA PRO A 51 -5.32 10.58 7.92
C PRO A 51 -4.40 9.35 7.91
N GLY A 52 -3.34 9.42 8.72
CA GLY A 52 -2.41 8.31 8.92
C GLY A 52 -1.58 8.02 7.67
N LEU A 53 -1.62 6.79 7.18
CA LEU A 53 -0.94 6.39 5.93
C LEU A 53 -1.79 6.64 4.68
N GLY A 54 -3.03 7.12 4.82
CA GLY A 54 -3.94 7.31 3.69
C GLY A 54 -4.42 6.00 3.03
N VAL A 55 -4.41 4.90 3.78
CA VAL A 55 -4.83 3.57 3.31
C VAL A 55 -5.98 3.05 4.15
N VAL A 56 -7.04 2.60 3.49
CA VAL A 56 -8.18 1.94 4.12
C VAL A 56 -8.06 0.44 3.88
N CYS A 57 -7.94 -0.34 4.96
CA CYS A 57 -7.84 -1.80 4.88
C CYS A 57 -9.18 -2.50 5.19
N ASP A 58 -9.51 -3.54 4.44
CA ASP A 58 -10.57 -4.50 4.74
C ASP A 58 -10.09 -5.48 5.83
N TYR A 59 -10.27 -5.07 7.08
CA TYR A 59 -9.95 -5.91 8.23
C TYR A 59 -10.82 -7.16 8.32
N GLU A 60 -12.05 -7.14 7.80
CA GLU A 60 -12.92 -8.32 7.80
C GLU A 60 -12.43 -9.38 6.80
N TYR A 61 -11.94 -8.94 5.64
CA TYR A 61 -11.25 -9.84 4.71
C TYR A 61 -9.95 -10.37 5.30
N ALA A 62 -9.14 -9.51 5.92
CA ALA A 62 -7.87 -9.92 6.52
C ALA A 62 -8.04 -10.96 7.63
N LYS A 63 -9.12 -10.87 8.44
CA LYS A 63 -9.45 -11.84 9.49
C LYS A 63 -9.60 -13.28 8.97
N LYS A 64 -9.91 -13.49 7.69
CA LYS A 64 -9.97 -14.84 7.09
C LYS A 64 -8.62 -15.56 7.09
N PHE A 65 -7.52 -14.80 7.20
CA PHE A 65 -6.15 -15.29 7.24
C PHE A 65 -5.51 -15.12 8.63
N LEU A 66 -6.30 -14.83 9.66
CA LEU A 66 -5.83 -14.69 11.03
C LEU A 66 -5.23 -16.02 11.52
N VAL A 67 -3.98 -15.98 11.96
CA VAL A 67 -3.25 -17.17 12.42
C VAL A 67 -3.36 -17.34 13.94
N ASP A 68 -3.30 -16.24 14.70
CA ASP A 68 -3.31 -16.28 16.17
C ASP A 68 -3.83 -14.96 16.75
N THR A 69 -4.25 -14.98 18.02
CA THR A 69 -4.64 -13.79 18.79
C THR A 69 -4.23 -13.96 20.25
N LEU A 70 -3.35 -13.09 20.73
CA LEU A 70 -2.97 -12.99 22.13
C LEU A 70 -3.74 -11.86 22.80
N VAL A 71 -4.51 -12.19 23.83
CA VAL A 71 -5.16 -11.20 24.70
C VAL A 71 -4.40 -11.15 26.02
N ILE A 72 -3.92 -9.98 26.41
CA ILE A 72 -3.25 -9.74 27.69
C ILE A 72 -4.23 -8.96 28.56
N GLU A 73 -4.66 -9.57 29.65
CA GLU A 73 -5.48 -8.93 30.67
C GLU A 73 -4.58 -8.32 31.76
N ASN A 74 -5.01 -7.18 32.32
CA ASN A 74 -4.30 -6.49 33.41
C ASN A 74 -4.45 -7.20 34.75
#